data_AF-A0A9E2PA09-F1
#
_entry.id   AF-A0A9E2PA09-F1
#
_cell.length_a   1.000
_cell.length_b   1.000
_cell.length_c   1.000
_cell.angle_alpha   90.00
_cell.angle_beta   90.00
_cell.angle_gamma   90.00
#
_symmetry.space_group_name_H-M   'P 1'
#
loop_
_entity.id
_entity.type
_entity.pdbx_description
1 polymer ?
#
loop_
_entity_poly.entity_id
_entity_poly.type
_entity_poly.pdbx_seq_one_letter_code
_entity_poly.pdbx_strand_id
1 'polypeptide(L)'
;MKSPLQSAAEIVDFFREGVWRIRLKDLNIIRRFLIKYLRVIIIAAKEFVYDKCPLRASALTYYSLLSVVPVAAMGFAIAKGFRLQTLLEEQLMEKFSGQEVMVMQIIEFSRNMLKNTKGGIIAGVGVVVLLWAV
;
A
#
# COMPACT_ATOMS: atom_id res chain seq x y z
N MET A 1 14.20 11.47 45.69
CA MET A 1 13.04 11.32 44.80
C MET A 1 13.41 11.98 43.46
N LYS A 2 13.96 11.21 42.51
CA LYS A 2 14.42 11.76 41.21
C LYS A 2 13.21 11.94 40.29
N SER A 3 13.09 13.12 39.68
CA SER A 3 11.93 13.50 38.89
C SER A 3 11.78 12.64 37.62
N PRO A 4 10.55 12.30 37.20
CA PRO A 4 10.30 11.41 36.05
C PRO A 4 10.85 11.97 34.72
N LEU A 5 11.09 13.28 34.65
CA LEU A 5 11.63 13.96 33.47
C LEU A 5 13.15 13.74 33.29
N GLN A 6 13.92 13.52 34.37
CA GLN A 6 15.37 13.27 34.28
C GLN A 6 15.67 11.86 33.76
N SER A 7 14.88 10.87 34.15
CA SER A 7 15.04 9.48 33.69
C SER A 7 14.78 9.35 32.19
N ALA A 8 13.81 10.08 31.64
CA ALA A 8 13.52 10.05 30.21
C ALA A 8 14.67 10.65 29.36
N ALA A 9 15.27 11.75 29.83
CA ALA A 9 16.41 12.37 29.16
C ALA A 9 17.67 11.47 29.20
N GLU A 10 17.96 10.83 30.33
CA GLU A 10 19.07 9.87 30.46
C GLU A 10 18.88 8.63 29.59
N ILE A 11 17.64 8.14 29.43
CA ILE A 11 17.33 7.02 28.53
C ILE A 11 17.56 7.45 27.07
N VAL A 12 17.11 8.64 26.68
CA VAL A 12 17.34 9.14 25.31
C VAL A 12 18.84 9.31 25.04
N ASP A 13 19.61 9.88 25.97
CA ASP A 13 21.07 10.02 25.84
C ASP A 13 21.81 8.68 25.87
N PHE A 14 21.32 7.70 26.65
CA PHE A 14 21.84 6.34 26.61
C PHE A 14 21.61 5.70 25.24
N PHE A 15 20.46 5.92 24.60
CA PHE A 15 20.18 5.40 23.27
C PHE A 15 20.94 6.15 22.16
N ARG A 16 21.25 7.44 22.34
CA ARG A 16 21.91 8.29 21.34
C ARG A 16 23.44 8.22 21.38
N GLU A 17 24.02 8.25 22.58
CA GLU A 17 25.48 8.25 22.79
C GLU A 17 25.96 7.04 23.59
N GLY A 18 25.21 6.60 24.61
CA GLY A 18 25.59 5.49 25.49
C GLY A 18 25.74 4.15 24.77
N VAL A 19 24.79 3.80 23.91
CA VAL A 19 24.76 2.54 23.16
C VAL A 19 25.90 2.48 22.13
N TRP A 20 26.38 3.62 21.63
CA TRP A 20 27.51 3.71 20.69
C TRP A 20 28.87 3.73 21.40
N ARG A 21 28.96 4.33 22.61
CA ARG A 21 30.20 4.47 23.39
C ARG A 21 30.63 3.18 24.12
N ILE A 22 29.74 2.21 24.29
CA ILE A 22 30.06 0.92 24.91
C ILE A 22 30.99 0.10 23.98
N ARG A 23 32.22 -0.16 24.43
CA ARG A 23 33.15 -1.08 23.77
C ARG A 23 32.67 -2.52 23.98
N LEU A 24 32.33 -3.21 22.88
CA LEU A 24 31.81 -4.59 22.86
C LEU A 24 32.82 -5.67 23.31
N LYS A 25 34.07 -5.29 23.65
CA LYS A 25 35.18 -6.21 23.95
C LYS A 25 35.26 -6.63 25.42
N ASP A 26 34.69 -5.85 26.34
CA ASP A 26 34.77 -6.09 27.79
C ASP A 26 33.46 -6.66 28.39
N LEU A 27 32.56 -7.19 27.55
CA LEU A 27 31.20 -7.57 27.95
C LEU A 27 30.86 -9.02 27.63
N ASN A 28 30.13 -9.65 28.55
CA ASN A 28 29.62 -11.02 28.44
C ASN A 28 28.78 -11.22 27.16
N ILE A 29 28.81 -12.43 26.57
CA ILE A 29 28.26 -12.74 25.22
C ILE A 29 26.79 -12.30 25.05
N ILE A 30 25.98 -12.47 26.10
CA ILE A 30 24.55 -12.09 26.13
C ILE A 30 24.38 -10.56 26.05
N ARG A 31 25.19 -9.79 26.78
CA ARG A 31 25.14 -8.31 26.74
C ARG A 31 25.60 -7.78 25.38
N ARG A 32 26.60 -8.42 24.77
CA ARG A 32 27.05 -8.11 23.41
C ARG A 32 25.93 -8.30 22.40
N PHE A 33 25.17 -9.40 22.51
CA PHE A 33 24.03 -9.67 21.65
C PHE A 33 22.93 -8.62 21.84
N LEU A 34 22.51 -8.37 23.08
CA LEU A 34 21.46 -7.39 23.42
C LEU A 34 21.77 -6.00 22.86
N ILE A 35 23.00 -5.51 23.03
CA ILE A 35 23.43 -4.21 22.51
C ILE A 35 23.37 -4.18 20.98
N LYS A 36 23.80 -5.26 20.30
CA LYS A 36 23.75 -5.35 18.83
C LYS A 36 22.33 -5.26 18.28
N TYR A 37 21.36 -5.95 18.88
CA TYR A 37 19.95 -5.84 18.47
C TYR A 37 19.41 -4.43 18.74
N LEU A 38 19.73 -3.86 19.91
CA LEU A 38 19.34 -2.51 20.24
C LEU A 38 19.89 -1.50 19.21
N ARG A 39 21.14 -1.66 18.76
CA ARG A 39 21.73 -0.85 17.68
C ARG A 39 20.89 -0.90 16.39
N VAL A 40 20.52 -2.12 15.96
CA VAL A 40 19.74 -2.34 14.73
C VAL A 40 18.35 -1.71 14.85
N ILE A 41 17.67 -1.90 15.99
CA ILE A 41 16.33 -1.33 16.22
C ILE A 41 16.38 0.21 16.19
N ILE A 42 17.39 0.83 16.81
CA ILE A 42 17.53 2.29 16.82
C ILE A 42 17.76 2.84 15.42
N ILE A 43 18.67 2.22 14.64
CA ILE A 43 18.94 2.63 13.26
C ILE A 43 17.66 2.47 12.43
N ALA A 44 17.01 1.30 12.50
CA ALA A 44 15.79 1.02 11.76
C ALA A 44 14.65 2.00 12.11
N ALA A 45 14.46 2.33 13.38
CA ALA A 45 13.44 3.30 13.80
C ALA A 45 13.76 4.72 13.30
N LYS A 46 15.04 5.13 13.36
CA LYS A 46 15.48 6.43 12.85
C LYS A 46 15.29 6.52 11.34
N GLU A 47 15.70 5.49 10.59
CA GLU A 47 15.51 5.40 9.14
C GLU A 47 14.02 5.39 8.79
N PHE A 48 13.19 4.63 9.50
CA PHE A 48 11.74 4.54 9.27
C PHE A 48 11.03 5.90 9.37
N VAL A 49 11.42 6.72 10.35
CA VAL A 49 10.90 8.09 10.49
C VAL A 49 11.48 9.02 9.43
N TYR A 50 12.79 8.89 9.14
CA TYR A 50 13.47 9.71 8.13
C TYR A 50 12.92 9.49 6.72
N ASP A 51 12.66 8.23 6.35
CA ASP A 51 12.09 7.83 5.06
C ASP A 51 10.60 8.16 4.91
N LYS A 52 9.98 8.72 5.96
CA LYS A 52 8.55 9.03 6.02
C LYS A 52 7.70 7.80 5.67
N CYS A 53 8.11 6.63 6.15
CA CYS A 53 7.41 5.37 5.88
C CYS A 53 5.90 5.42 6.17
N PRO A 54 5.43 6.06 7.26
CA PRO A 54 3.99 6.21 7.49
C PRO A 54 3.27 6.96 6.35
N LEU A 55 3.87 8.04 5.85
CA LEU A 55 3.31 8.83 4.75
C LEU A 55 3.30 8.01 3.44
N ARG A 56 4.37 7.26 3.17
CA ARG A 56 4.44 6.37 2.01
C ARG A 56 3.42 5.24 2.10
N ALA A 57 3.21 4.68 3.28
CA ALA A 57 2.20 3.66 3.53
C ALA A 57 0.78 4.21 3.29
N SER A 58 0.47 5.41 3.82
CA SER A 58 -0.81 6.08 3.56
C SER A 58 -1.00 6.46 2.09
N ALA A 59 0.07 6.87 1.40
CA ALA A 59 0.01 7.13 -0.04
C ALA A 59 -0.28 5.84 -0.82
N LEU A 60 0.34 4.71 -0.43
CA LEU A 60 0.10 3.42 -1.06
C LEU A 60 -1.34 2.94 -0.86
N THR A 61 -1.91 3.08 0.34
CA THR A 61 -3.33 2.73 0.55
C THR A 61 -4.24 3.60 -0.31
N TYR A 62 -3.94 4.90 -0.42
CA TYR A 62 -4.68 5.81 -1.29
C TYR A 62 -4.57 5.42 -2.78
N TYR A 63 -3.36 5.16 -3.27
CA TYR A 63 -3.14 4.72 -4.65
C TYR A 63 -3.80 3.39 -4.95
N SER A 64 -3.74 2.44 -4.02
CA SER A 64 -4.45 1.17 -4.14
C SER A 64 -5.95 1.40 -4.27
N LEU A 65 -6.56 2.20 -3.40
CA LEU A 65 -7.99 2.51 -3.48
C LEU A 65 -8.39 3.18 -4.80
N LEU A 66 -7.61 4.17 -5.26
CA LEU A 66 -7.87 4.84 -6.54
C LEU A 66 -7.72 3.89 -7.73
N SER A 67 -6.78 2.94 -7.67
CA SER A 67 -6.51 2.01 -8.77
C SER A 67 -7.61 0.98 -9.00
N VAL A 68 -8.46 0.72 -8.00
CA VAL A 68 -9.58 -0.25 -8.12
C VAL A 68 -10.55 0.15 -9.22
N VAL A 69 -10.87 1.45 -9.33
CA VAL A 69 -11.87 1.95 -10.30
C VAL A 69 -11.41 1.75 -11.75
N PRO A 70 -10.20 2.19 -12.17
CA PRO A 70 -9.71 1.91 -13.53
C PRO A 70 -9.61 0.42 -13.87
N VAL A 71 -9.20 -0.42 -12.91
CA VAL A 71 -9.10 -1.88 -13.12
C VAL A 71 -10.49 -2.49 -13.34
N ALA A 72 -11.47 -2.11 -12.52
CA ALA A 72 -12.85 -2.52 -12.73
C ALA A 72 -13.38 -2.05 -14.09
N ALA A 73 -13.12 -0.79 -14.46
CA ALA A 73 -13.51 -0.25 -15.77
C ALA A 73 -12.92 -1.04 -16.94
N MET A 74 -11.67 -1.50 -16.84
CA MET A 74 -11.06 -2.39 -17.83
C MET A 74 -11.79 -3.73 -17.92
N GLY A 75 -12.11 -4.36 -16.78
CA GLY A 75 -12.91 -5.59 -16.74
C GLY A 75 -14.29 -5.42 -17.40
N PHE A 76 -14.98 -4.32 -17.08
CA PHE A 76 -16.25 -3.97 -17.71
C PHE A 76 -16.11 -3.66 -19.21
N ALA A 77 -14.98 -3.09 -19.66
CA ALA A 77 -14.70 -2.85 -21.08
C ALA A 77 -14.66 -4.17 -21.86
N ILE A 78 -13.92 -5.14 -21.32
CA ILE A 78 -13.78 -6.48 -21.89
C ILE A 78 -15.15 -7.17 -21.90
N ALA A 79 -15.86 -7.18 -20.78
CA ALA A 79 -17.20 -7.77 -20.69
C ALA A 79 -18.18 -7.13 -21.66
N LYS A 80 -18.14 -5.81 -21.84
CA LYS A 80 -18.93 -5.10 -22.86
C LYS A 80 -18.56 -5.54 -24.29
N GLY A 81 -17.27 -5.72 -24.58
CA GLY A 81 -16.78 -6.25 -25.86
C GLY A 81 -17.34 -7.64 -26.18
N PHE A 82 -17.47 -8.50 -25.16
CA PHE A 82 -18.05 -9.85 -25.28
C PHE A 82 -19.57 -9.89 -25.05
N ARG A 83 -20.24 -8.74 -24.84
CA ARG A 83 -21.67 -8.63 -24.49
C ARG A 83 -22.08 -9.36 -23.20
N LEU A 84 -21.14 -9.58 -22.27
CA LEU A 84 -21.34 -10.26 -20.97
C LEU A 84 -21.48 -9.27 -19.79
N GLN A 85 -21.76 -8.00 -20.07
CA GLN A 85 -21.75 -6.95 -19.05
C GLN A 85 -22.74 -7.21 -17.90
N THR A 86 -23.98 -7.59 -18.21
CA THR A 86 -25.03 -7.86 -17.21
C THR A 86 -24.70 -9.04 -16.31
N LEU A 87 -24.16 -10.13 -16.88
CA LEU A 87 -23.72 -11.29 -16.10
C LEU A 87 -22.58 -10.94 -15.14
N LEU A 88 -21.67 -10.05 -15.56
CA LEU A 88 -20.60 -9.59 -14.69
C LEU A 88 -21.13 -8.73 -13.54
N GLU A 89 -22.12 -7.85 -13.80
CA GLU A 89 -22.78 -7.04 -12.77
C GLU A 89 -23.49 -7.93 -11.73
N GLU A 90 -24.25 -8.93 -12.17
CA GLU A 90 -24.94 -9.89 -11.29
C GLU A 90 -23.96 -10.70 -10.43
N GLN A 91 -22.89 -11.23 -11.04
CA GLN A 91 -21.85 -11.96 -10.32
C GLN A 91 -21.14 -11.09 -9.28
N LEU A 92 -20.90 -9.81 -9.58
CA LEU A 92 -20.28 -8.89 -8.63
C LEU A 92 -21.20 -8.60 -7.44
N MET A 93 -22.51 -8.41 -7.68
CA MET A 93 -23.48 -8.21 -6.61
C MET A 93 -23.67 -9.47 -5.75
N GLU A 94 -23.71 -10.65 -6.36
CA GLU A 94 -23.85 -11.92 -5.65
C GLU A 94 -22.64 -12.21 -4.75
N LYS A 95 -21.42 -12.03 -5.28
CA LYS A 95 -20.17 -12.30 -4.54
C LYS A 95 -19.91 -11.29 -3.42
N PHE A 96 -20.44 -10.08 -3.53
CA PHE A 96 -20.21 -8.98 -2.59
C PHE A 96 -21.51 -8.48 -1.95
N SER A 97 -22.48 -9.35 -1.72
CA SER A 97 -23.80 -9.05 -1.13
C SER A 97 -23.77 -8.33 0.23
N GLY A 98 -22.65 -8.35 0.95
CA GLY A 98 -22.46 -7.57 2.18
C GLY A 98 -21.93 -6.14 1.98
N GLN A 99 -21.57 -5.75 0.75
CA GLN A 99 -20.93 -4.47 0.42
C GLN A 99 -21.53 -3.84 -0.86
N GLU A 100 -22.83 -4.04 -1.07
CA GLU A 100 -23.55 -3.61 -2.28
C GLU A 100 -23.34 -2.13 -2.63
N VAL A 101 -23.30 -1.26 -1.62
CA VAL A 101 -23.08 0.19 -1.80
C VAL A 101 -21.74 0.47 -2.50
N MET A 102 -20.67 -0.22 -2.09
CA MET A 102 -19.34 -0.01 -2.68
C MET A 102 -19.27 -0.58 -4.10
N VAL A 103 -19.89 -1.75 -4.31
CA VAL A 103 -19.95 -2.42 -5.62
C VAL A 103 -20.73 -1.57 -6.63
N MET A 104 -21.89 -1.04 -6.23
CA MET A 104 -22.68 -0.14 -7.07
C MET A 104 -21.89 1.10 -7.48
N GLN A 105 -21.14 1.70 -6.56
CA GLN A 105 -20.26 2.83 -6.89
C GLN A 105 -19.19 2.43 -7.91
N ILE A 106 -18.50 1.29 -7.71
CA ILE A 106 -17.49 0.80 -8.66
C ILE A 106 -18.09 0.55 -10.04
N ILE A 107 -19.29 -0.06 -10.11
CA ILE A 107 -20.02 -0.30 -11.37
C ILE A 107 -20.36 1.04 -12.04
N GLU A 108 -20.92 1.99 -11.29
CA GLU A 108 -21.32 3.29 -11.81
C GLU A 108 -20.12 4.11 -12.31
N PHE A 109 -19.04 4.18 -11.54
CA PHE A 109 -17.80 4.84 -11.94
C PHE A 109 -17.18 4.19 -13.18
N SER A 110 -17.14 2.86 -13.22
CA SER A 110 -16.66 2.10 -14.39
C SER A 110 -17.50 2.42 -15.63
N ARG A 111 -18.83 2.43 -15.48
CA ARG A 111 -19.77 2.77 -16.56
C ARG A 111 -19.55 4.20 -17.06
N ASN A 112 -19.35 5.15 -16.15
CA ASN A 112 -19.09 6.55 -16.49
C ASN A 112 -17.73 6.72 -17.18
N MET A 113 -16.67 6.03 -16.74
CA MET A 113 -15.39 6.02 -17.46
C MET A 113 -15.54 5.44 -18.87
N LEU A 114 -16.26 4.33 -19.04
CA LEU A 114 -16.45 3.69 -20.36
C LEU A 114 -17.36 4.48 -21.30
N LYS A 115 -18.36 5.20 -20.77
CA LYS A 115 -19.21 6.10 -21.56
C LYS A 115 -18.43 7.32 -22.06
N ASN A 116 -17.58 7.89 -21.21
CA ASN A 116 -16.76 9.06 -21.56
C ASN A 116 -15.52 8.69 -22.40
N THR A 117 -15.06 7.45 -22.32
CA THR A 117 -14.00 6.94 -23.20
C THR A 117 -14.58 6.74 -24.59
N LYS A 118 -14.09 7.51 -25.57
CA LYS A 118 -14.49 7.37 -26.98
C LYS A 118 -14.31 5.90 -27.38
N GLY A 119 -15.41 5.20 -27.69
CA GLY A 119 -15.39 3.77 -28.04
C GLY A 119 -14.42 3.42 -29.16
N GLY A 120 -14.10 4.40 -30.02
CA GLY A 120 -13.07 4.26 -31.05
C GLY A 120 -11.65 4.01 -30.53
N ILE A 121 -11.29 4.51 -29.33
CA ILE A 121 -9.96 4.26 -28.73
C ILE A 121 -9.87 2.80 -28.28
N ILE A 122 -10.88 2.28 -27.60
CA ILE A 122 -10.93 0.88 -27.14
C ILE A 122 -10.93 -0.08 -28.34
N ALA A 123 -11.72 0.23 -29.37
CA ALA A 123 -11.74 -0.55 -30.61
C ALA A 123 -10.38 -0.49 -31.35
N GLY A 124 -9.75 0.68 -31.43
CA GLY A 124 -8.44 0.85 -32.08
C GLY A 124 -7.31 0.09 -31.38
N VAL A 125 -7.24 0.16 -30.05
CA VAL A 125 -6.28 -0.65 -29.26
C VAL A 125 -6.53 -2.13 -29.48
N GLY A 126 -7.79 -2.58 -29.50
CA GLY A 126 -8.15 -3.97 -29.79
C GLY A 126 -7.63 -4.45 -31.14
N VAL A 127 -7.79 -3.65 -32.20
CA VAL A 127 -7.30 -3.98 -33.56
C VAL A 127 -5.78 -4.07 -33.59
N VAL A 128 -5.06 -3.13 -32.97
CA VAL A 128 -3.59 -3.15 -32.91
C VAL A 128 -3.09 -4.41 -32.20
N VAL A 129 -3.71 -4.77 -31.06
CA VAL A 129 -3.37 -5.98 -30.32
C VAL A 129 -3.64 -7.24 -31.14
N LEU A 130 -4.76 -7.30 -31.87
CA LEU A 130 -5.08 -8.44 -32.74
C LEU A 130 -4.10 -8.59 -33.90
N LEU A 131 -3.71 -7.49 -34.54
CA LEU A 131 -2.71 -7.49 -35.61
C LEU A 131 -1.30 -7.86 -35.10
N TRP A 132 -0.99 -7.55 -33.83
CA TRP A 132 0.27 -7.97 -33.21
C TRP A 132 0.26 -9.45 -32.80
N ALA A 133 -0.91 -9.96 -32.40
CA ALA A 133 -1.05 -11.32 -31.90
C ALA A 133 -1.06 -12.39 -33.00
N VAL A 134 -1.41 -12.01 -34.23
CA VAL A 134 -1.39 -12.87 -35.43
C VAL A 134 -0.06 -12.75 -36.17
#